data_AF-A0A2M9ITH2-F1
#
_entry.id   AF-A0A2M9ITH2-F1
#
_cell.length_a   1.000
_cell.length_b   1.000
_cell.length_c   1.000
_cell.angle_alpha   90.00
_cell.angle_beta   90.00
_cell.angle_gamma   90.00
#
_symmetry.space_group_name_H-M   'P 1'
#
loop_
_entity.id
_entity.type
_entity.pdbx_description
1 polymer ?
#
loop_
_entity_poly.entity_id
_entity_poly.type
_entity_poly.pdbx_seq_one_letter_code
_entity_poly.pdbx_strand_id
1 'polypeptide(L)'
;MVDTTEVKPPPAHPVPPRPILARADLWQHVLPRGLGLALVLVGLPFSDGLVWSATTWALVVLMSGAWALWCAAGFRAGSPVPEALAVPILGVAMISGNLLVTLEPKAMLATAIVGMAAVSSGAILSTLVSAAVLAANVLALAIGGIVAGYPGQAWARVAAWIAALLACQLAGATRRSIGTQHAQAEQLLLQTRRVHEEEQRAAALAERTRVAREIHDVLAQSLGALAVQLDVTDSLLTADPPRTEEAVERVHKARRIAVDGLTETRRAIAVLRADTPPLPEALAALVHDHRTDSGAPATFTPVGTPRALEPDVGLALLRVAQESLANAAKHARGQELTVTLDYEKDQVRLTVLSGPAGSGGGEAGPWPRVAGMDGGYGLAGMRERLLLVGGGLTAGPTPQGWRVQAKVPA
;
A
#
# COMPACT_ATOMS: atom_id res chain seq x y z
N MET A 1 -16.82 14.57 22.74
CA MET A 1 -15.71 15.11 21.92
C MET A 1 -14.76 13.94 21.71
N VAL A 2 -14.98 13.21 20.62
CA VAL A 2 -14.30 11.93 20.33
C VAL A 2 -13.08 12.28 19.48
N ASP A 3 -11.91 11.96 20.01
CA ASP A 3 -10.61 12.19 19.39
C ASP A 3 -10.34 11.07 18.38
N THR A 4 -10.41 11.40 17.10
CA THR A 4 -10.12 10.49 15.98
C THR A 4 -8.61 10.48 15.76
N THR A 5 -7.91 9.53 16.39
CA THR A 5 -6.51 9.26 16.08
C THR A 5 -6.39 8.60 14.70
N GLU A 6 -5.84 9.37 13.78
CA GLU A 6 -5.60 9.05 12.38
C GLU A 6 -4.56 7.91 12.28
N VAL A 7 -5.00 6.71 11.91
CA VAL A 7 -4.13 5.55 11.71
C VAL A 7 -3.33 5.75 10.42
N LYS A 8 -2.03 5.99 10.56
CA LYS A 8 -1.08 6.15 9.45
C LYS A 8 -1.00 4.84 8.63
N PRO A 9 -1.21 4.85 7.31
CA PRO A 9 -1.15 3.65 6.49
C PRO A 9 0.28 3.09 6.42
N PRO A 10 0.44 1.76 6.24
CA PRO A 10 1.74 1.11 6.14
C PRO A 10 2.55 1.64 4.93
N PRO A 11 3.90 1.61 4.99
CA PRO A 11 4.73 2.07 3.89
C PRO A 11 4.46 1.23 2.64
N ALA A 12 4.03 1.88 1.57
CA ALA A 12 3.82 1.24 0.28
C ALA A 12 5.14 0.61 -0.18
N HIS A 13 5.12 -0.70 -0.46
CA HIS A 13 6.22 -1.35 -1.17
C HIS A 13 6.52 -0.55 -2.45
N PRO A 14 7.80 -0.27 -2.76
CA PRO A 14 8.15 0.44 -3.98
C PRO A 14 7.67 -0.37 -5.17
N VAL A 15 6.60 0.11 -5.80
CA VAL A 15 6.10 -0.44 -7.05
C VAL A 15 7.29 -0.40 -8.03
N PRO A 16 7.70 -1.53 -8.61
CA PRO A 16 8.80 -1.53 -9.57
C PRO A 16 8.48 -0.52 -10.67
N PRO A 17 9.44 0.33 -11.08
CA PRO A 17 9.18 1.35 -12.08
C PRO A 17 8.58 0.66 -13.31
N ARG A 18 7.36 1.07 -13.69
CA ARG A 18 6.70 0.58 -14.91
C ARG A 18 7.73 0.68 -16.05
N PRO A 19 7.94 -0.39 -16.85
CA PRO A 19 8.86 -0.34 -17.98
C PRO A 19 8.50 0.86 -18.85
N ILE A 20 9.51 1.52 -19.44
CA ILE A 20 9.34 2.77 -20.21
C ILE A 20 8.25 2.63 -21.29
N LEU A 21 8.06 1.41 -21.82
CA LEU A 21 7.03 1.06 -22.80
C LEU A 21 5.60 1.00 -22.24
N ALA A 22 5.41 0.84 -20.93
CA ALA A 22 4.12 0.78 -20.25
C ALA A 22 3.67 2.15 -19.68
N ARG A 23 4.45 3.20 -19.92
CA ARG A 23 4.10 4.58 -19.56
C ARG A 23 3.19 5.18 -20.64
N ALA A 24 1.88 5.14 -20.40
CA ALA A 24 0.86 5.66 -21.31
C ALA A 24 1.09 7.15 -21.64
N ASP A 25 1.62 7.92 -20.69
CA ASP A 25 2.05 9.32 -20.82
C ASP A 25 3.14 9.51 -21.88
N LEU A 26 4.09 8.57 -21.98
CA LEU A 26 5.22 8.66 -22.91
C LEU A 26 4.76 8.45 -24.36
N TRP A 27 3.87 7.49 -24.58
CA TRP A 27 3.25 7.23 -25.89
C TRP A 27 2.26 8.31 -26.31
N GLN A 28 1.53 8.90 -25.36
CA GLN A 28 0.50 9.90 -25.63
C GLN A 28 1.07 11.30 -25.86
N HIS A 29 2.16 11.67 -25.18
CA HIS A 29 2.66 13.04 -25.21
C HIS A 29 4.04 13.19 -25.85
N VAL A 30 4.91 12.19 -25.76
CA VAL A 30 6.31 12.32 -26.21
C VAL A 30 6.49 11.78 -27.61
N LEU A 31 5.88 10.64 -27.95
CA LEU A 31 6.07 10.01 -29.26
C LEU A 31 5.58 10.87 -30.45
N PRO A 32 4.36 11.46 -30.46
CA PRO A 32 3.91 12.27 -31.59
C PRO A 32 4.76 13.53 -31.79
N ARG A 33 5.25 14.10 -30.67
CA ARG A 33 6.09 15.31 -30.67
C ARG A 33 7.52 15.01 -31.12
N GLY A 34 8.10 13.90 -30.64
CA GLY A 34 9.43 13.44 -31.01
C GLY A 34 9.50 12.98 -32.47
N LEU A 35 8.51 12.21 -32.94
CA LEU A 35 8.37 11.82 -34.35
C LEU A 35 8.20 13.06 -35.23
N GLY A 36 7.42 14.04 -34.77
CA GLY A 36 7.22 15.31 -35.46
C GLY A 36 8.48 16.13 -35.61
N LEU A 37 9.26 16.27 -34.55
CA LEU A 37 10.54 16.97 -34.58
C LEU A 37 11.53 16.27 -35.53
N ALA A 38 11.60 14.94 -35.49
CA ALA A 38 12.43 14.14 -36.40
C ALA A 38 12.00 14.31 -37.86
N LEU A 39 10.70 14.35 -38.14
CA LEU A 39 10.16 14.57 -39.48
C LEU A 39 10.45 15.98 -40.02
N VAL A 40 10.47 17.01 -39.15
CA VAL A 40 10.89 18.37 -39.53
C VAL A 40 12.37 18.40 -39.94
N LEU A 41 13.22 17.70 -39.19
CA LEU A 41 14.65 17.64 -39.47
C LEU A 41 14.99 16.80 -40.70
N VAL A 42 14.21 15.75 -40.97
CA VAL A 42 14.44 14.82 -42.11
C VAL A 42 13.73 15.28 -43.39
N GLY A 43 12.61 16.00 -43.32
CA GLY A 43 11.76 16.30 -44.49
C GLY A 43 12.26 17.43 -45.40
N LEU A 44 13.07 18.37 -44.89
CA LEU A 44 13.63 19.48 -45.68
C LEU A 44 14.51 19.01 -46.86
N PRO A 45 15.45 18.06 -46.71
CA PRO A 45 16.29 17.58 -47.82
C PRO A 45 15.57 16.70 -48.85
N PHE A 46 14.33 16.25 -48.61
CA PHE A 46 13.54 15.46 -49.59
C PHE A 46 12.52 16.31 -50.37
N SER A 47 12.60 17.64 -50.26
CA SER A 47 11.75 18.59 -51.00
C SER A 47 12.33 18.97 -52.37
N ASP A 48 13.08 18.07 -52.99
CA ASP A 48 13.64 18.27 -54.33
C ASP A 48 12.52 18.54 -55.35
N GLY A 49 12.59 19.71 -55.99
CA GLY A 49 11.62 20.16 -56.99
C GLY A 49 10.43 20.97 -56.47
N LEU A 50 10.51 21.52 -55.26
CA LEU A 50 9.58 22.56 -54.78
C LEU A 50 9.82 23.89 -55.51
N VAL A 51 8.75 24.59 -55.91
CA VAL A 51 8.89 25.96 -56.42
C VAL A 51 8.93 26.93 -55.24
N TRP A 52 10.09 27.54 -55.03
CA TRP A 52 10.28 28.52 -53.97
C TRP A 52 9.77 29.89 -54.40
N SER A 53 8.77 30.37 -53.68
CA SER A 53 8.18 31.70 -53.79
C SER A 53 8.06 32.30 -52.39
N ALA A 54 7.81 33.60 -52.29
CA ALA A 54 7.60 34.25 -50.99
C ALA A 54 6.45 33.60 -50.19
N THR A 55 5.41 33.10 -50.89
CA THR A 55 4.27 32.42 -50.27
C THR A 55 4.63 31.02 -49.77
N THR A 56 5.34 30.21 -50.56
CA THR A 56 5.76 28.86 -50.12
C THR A 56 6.74 28.93 -48.95
N TRP A 57 7.65 29.91 -48.92
CA TRP A 57 8.50 30.20 -47.76
C TRP A 57 7.69 30.56 -46.52
N ALA A 58 6.73 31.49 -46.64
CA ALA A 58 5.90 31.91 -45.51
C ALA A 58 5.12 30.73 -44.92
N LEU A 59 4.55 29.85 -45.76
CA LEU A 59 3.81 28.68 -45.30
C LEU A 59 4.69 27.64 -44.60
N VAL A 60 5.89 27.37 -45.12
CA VAL A 60 6.85 26.47 -44.47
C VAL A 60 7.25 27.00 -43.10
N VAL A 61 7.53 28.30 -42.98
CA VAL A 61 7.93 28.93 -41.71
C VAL A 61 6.79 28.91 -40.71
N LEU A 62 5.57 29.27 -41.12
CA LEU A 62 4.39 29.26 -40.24
C LEU A 62 4.07 27.84 -39.74
N MET A 63 4.05 26.86 -40.65
CA MET A 63 3.78 25.47 -40.32
C MET A 63 4.83 24.91 -39.35
N SER A 64 6.10 25.08 -39.70
CA SER A 64 7.22 24.51 -38.92
C SER A 64 7.37 25.22 -37.57
N GLY A 65 7.17 26.55 -37.54
CA GLY A 65 7.18 27.34 -36.31
C GLY A 65 6.05 26.96 -35.36
N ALA A 66 4.83 26.81 -35.87
CA ALA A 66 3.69 26.35 -35.08
C ALA A 66 3.90 24.92 -34.56
N TRP A 67 4.45 24.02 -35.39
CA TRP A 67 4.77 22.66 -34.96
C TRP A 67 5.88 22.60 -33.91
N ALA A 68 6.93 23.41 -34.07
CA ALA A 68 8.00 23.53 -33.07
C ALA A 68 7.46 24.09 -31.75
N LEU A 69 6.59 25.10 -31.82
CA LEU A 69 5.92 25.67 -30.64
C LEU A 69 5.04 24.64 -29.93
N TRP A 70 4.31 23.81 -30.70
CA TRP A 70 3.54 22.68 -30.15
C TRP A 70 4.42 21.69 -29.39
N CYS A 71 5.56 21.31 -29.98
CA CYS A 71 6.51 20.41 -29.35
C CYS A 71 7.10 21.04 -28.07
N ALA A 72 7.53 22.30 -28.13
CA ALA A 72 8.12 23.03 -27.01
C ALA A 72 7.13 23.22 -25.84
N ALA A 73 5.90 23.64 -26.14
CA ALA A 73 4.82 23.76 -25.14
C ALA A 73 4.56 22.40 -24.46
N GLY A 74 4.58 21.35 -25.27
CA GLY A 74 4.43 19.98 -24.81
C GLY A 74 5.51 19.48 -23.86
N PHE A 75 6.78 19.76 -24.15
CA PHE A 75 7.90 19.38 -23.28
C PHE A 75 7.96 20.20 -22.01
N ARG A 76 7.62 21.49 -22.07
CA ARG A 76 7.69 22.40 -20.93
C ARG A 76 6.57 22.21 -19.91
N ALA A 77 5.36 21.87 -20.37
CA ALA A 77 4.17 21.89 -19.53
C ALA A 77 4.12 20.78 -18.47
N GLY A 78 4.81 19.64 -18.65
CA GLY A 78 4.71 18.46 -17.78
C GLY A 78 3.29 17.88 -17.63
N SER A 79 2.31 18.48 -18.30
CA SER A 79 0.86 18.33 -18.18
C SER A 79 0.22 18.61 -19.55
N PRO A 80 -1.07 18.27 -19.77
CA PRO A 80 -1.74 18.52 -21.04
C PRO A 80 -1.73 20.02 -21.39
N VAL A 81 -1.39 20.35 -22.64
CA VAL A 81 -1.42 21.74 -23.12
C VAL A 81 -2.86 22.25 -23.06
N PRO A 82 -3.15 23.40 -22.43
CA PRO A 82 -4.49 23.96 -22.38
C PRO A 82 -5.11 24.12 -23.77
N GLU A 83 -6.40 23.82 -23.90
CA GLU A 83 -7.13 23.86 -25.18
C GLU A 83 -7.02 25.25 -25.85
N ALA A 84 -7.09 26.32 -25.06
CA ALA A 84 -6.94 27.70 -25.53
C ALA A 84 -5.60 27.98 -26.25
N LEU A 85 -4.53 27.27 -25.89
CA LEU A 85 -3.22 27.37 -26.55
C LEU A 85 -3.09 26.34 -27.67
N ALA A 86 -3.65 25.15 -27.51
CA ALA A 86 -3.57 24.07 -28.48
C ALA A 86 -4.29 24.41 -29.80
N VAL A 87 -5.48 25.02 -29.72
CA VAL A 87 -6.30 25.37 -30.89
C VAL A 87 -5.58 26.29 -31.89
N PRO A 88 -5.06 27.47 -31.51
CA PRO A 88 -4.38 28.34 -32.47
C PRO A 88 -3.09 27.71 -33.01
N ILE A 89 -2.33 26.99 -32.19
CA ILE A 89 -1.06 26.38 -32.60
C ILE A 89 -1.30 25.27 -33.63
N LEU A 90 -2.18 24.30 -33.32
CA LEU A 90 -2.51 23.20 -34.22
C LEU A 90 -3.26 23.71 -35.46
N GLY A 91 -4.14 24.70 -35.29
CA GLY A 91 -4.84 25.34 -36.40
C GLY A 91 -3.89 25.98 -37.40
N VAL A 92 -2.93 26.79 -36.94
CA VAL A 92 -1.92 27.41 -37.82
C VAL A 92 -1.08 26.36 -38.51
N ALA A 93 -0.60 25.34 -37.79
CA ALA A 93 0.20 24.26 -38.38
C ALA A 93 -0.56 23.52 -39.49
N MET A 94 -1.83 23.18 -39.26
CA MET A 94 -2.62 22.44 -40.22
C MET A 94 -3.08 23.30 -41.41
N ILE A 95 -3.52 24.54 -41.19
CA ILE A 95 -4.00 25.42 -42.28
C ILE A 95 -2.84 25.78 -43.21
N SER A 96 -1.69 26.20 -42.66
CA SER A 96 -0.52 26.54 -43.47
C SER A 96 0.04 25.30 -44.19
N GLY A 97 0.07 24.14 -43.55
CA GLY A 97 0.47 22.89 -44.18
C GLY A 97 -0.48 22.42 -45.29
N ASN A 98 -1.80 22.52 -45.08
CA ASN A 98 -2.80 22.16 -46.11
C ASN A 98 -2.76 23.10 -47.31
N LEU A 99 -2.57 24.40 -47.09
CA LEU A 99 -2.37 25.35 -48.18
C LEU A 99 -1.06 25.04 -48.94
N LEU A 100 0.00 24.64 -48.22
CA LEU A 100 1.25 24.23 -48.86
C LEU A 100 1.09 22.94 -49.67
N VAL A 101 0.35 21.94 -49.18
CA VAL A 101 0.06 20.69 -49.93
C VAL A 101 -0.76 20.98 -51.20
N THR A 102 -1.66 21.96 -51.17
CA THR A 102 -2.46 22.32 -52.35
C THR A 102 -1.65 23.09 -53.39
N LEU A 103 -0.77 23.99 -52.97
CA LEU A 103 0.12 24.72 -53.89
C LEU A 103 1.26 23.83 -54.42
N GLU A 104 1.83 23.00 -53.55
CA GLU A 104 2.99 22.15 -53.81
C GLU A 104 2.72 20.70 -53.35
N PRO A 105 2.06 19.86 -54.17
CA PRO A 105 1.70 18.49 -53.80
C PRO A 105 2.88 17.58 -53.43
N LYS A 106 4.11 17.98 -53.78
CA LYS A 106 5.35 17.26 -53.43
C LYS A 106 5.87 17.59 -52.03
N ALA A 107 5.23 18.50 -51.29
CA ALA A 107 5.63 18.89 -49.94
C ALA A 107 5.36 17.77 -48.91
N MET A 108 6.19 16.72 -48.91
CA MET A 108 6.07 15.57 -48.01
C MET A 108 6.17 15.96 -46.53
N LEU A 109 6.98 16.99 -46.22
CA LEU A 109 7.07 17.55 -44.89
C LEU A 109 5.72 18.10 -44.39
N ALA A 110 4.98 18.77 -45.27
CA ALA A 110 3.66 19.32 -44.93
C ALA A 110 2.63 18.21 -44.68
N THR A 111 2.66 17.17 -45.50
CA THR A 111 1.85 15.96 -45.35
C THR A 111 2.04 15.34 -43.95
N ALA A 112 3.30 15.19 -43.52
CA ALA A 112 3.63 14.60 -42.22
C ALA A 112 3.17 15.47 -41.04
N ILE A 113 3.47 16.78 -41.07
CA ILE A 113 3.12 17.70 -39.99
C ILE A 113 1.60 17.82 -39.83
N VAL A 114 0.86 17.95 -40.93
CA VAL A 114 -0.60 18.06 -40.89
C VAL A 114 -1.22 16.77 -40.34
N GLY A 115 -0.73 15.60 -40.76
CA GLY A 115 -1.19 14.30 -40.24
C GLY A 115 -0.96 14.17 -38.73
N MET A 116 0.22 14.55 -38.23
CA MET A 116 0.52 14.52 -36.79
C MET A 116 -0.26 15.56 -35.99
N ALA A 117 -0.50 16.74 -36.57
CA ALA A 117 -1.36 17.76 -35.97
C ALA A 117 -2.82 17.30 -35.89
N ALA A 118 -3.32 16.57 -36.90
CA ALA A 118 -4.64 15.94 -36.87
C ALA A 118 -4.75 14.85 -35.79
N VAL A 119 -3.75 13.97 -35.65
CA VAL A 119 -3.72 13.00 -34.54
C VAL A 119 -3.71 13.72 -33.18
N SER A 120 -2.91 14.78 -33.06
CA SER A 120 -2.79 15.56 -31.82
C SER A 120 -4.08 16.30 -31.46
N SER A 121 -4.78 16.86 -32.46
CA SER A 121 -6.07 17.54 -32.27
C SER A 121 -7.13 16.55 -31.77
N GLY A 122 -7.23 15.39 -32.41
CA GLY A 122 -8.13 14.32 -32.01
C GLY A 122 -7.80 13.73 -30.64
N ALA A 123 -6.53 13.74 -30.23
CA ALA A 123 -6.10 13.21 -28.94
C ALA A 123 -6.32 14.17 -27.76
N ILE A 124 -6.32 15.50 -27.98
CA ILE A 124 -6.30 16.49 -26.90
C ILE A 124 -7.53 17.42 -26.86
N LEU A 125 -8.04 17.88 -28.01
CA LEU A 125 -9.13 18.88 -28.07
C LEU A 125 -10.51 18.25 -27.86
N SER A 126 -11.45 18.92 -27.21
CA SER A 126 -12.84 18.41 -27.10
C SER A 126 -13.43 18.03 -28.46
N THR A 127 -14.37 17.06 -28.50
CA THR A 127 -14.89 16.51 -29.77
C THR A 127 -15.43 17.60 -30.70
N LEU A 128 -16.13 18.60 -30.13
CA LEU A 128 -16.67 19.74 -30.89
C LEU A 128 -15.55 20.62 -31.46
N VAL A 129 -14.52 20.90 -30.67
CA VAL A 129 -13.39 21.75 -31.10
C VAL A 129 -12.52 21.03 -32.13
N SER A 130 -12.24 19.73 -31.96
CA SER A 130 -11.52 18.95 -32.97
C SER A 130 -12.28 18.89 -34.30
N ALA A 131 -13.61 18.74 -34.26
CA ALA A 131 -14.45 18.79 -35.45
C ALA A 131 -14.42 20.17 -36.13
N ALA A 132 -14.45 21.26 -35.36
CA ALA A 132 -14.32 22.62 -35.89
C ALA A 132 -12.94 22.84 -36.55
N VAL A 133 -11.87 22.35 -35.93
CA VAL A 133 -10.52 22.37 -36.52
C VAL A 133 -10.46 21.56 -37.81
N LEU A 134 -11.10 20.39 -37.87
CA LEU A 134 -11.19 19.61 -39.12
C LEU A 134 -11.92 20.38 -40.21
N ALA A 135 -13.07 20.98 -39.89
CA ALA A 135 -13.87 21.75 -40.84
C ALA A 135 -13.09 22.94 -41.42
N ALA A 136 -12.37 23.68 -40.57
CA ALA A 136 -11.49 24.76 -41.02
C ALA A 136 -10.39 24.27 -41.97
N ASN A 137 -9.85 23.07 -41.73
CA ASN A 137 -8.83 22.47 -42.59
C ASN A 137 -9.39 21.97 -43.93
N VAL A 138 -10.58 21.37 -43.92
CA VAL A 138 -11.30 21.00 -45.15
C VAL A 138 -11.56 22.24 -45.99
N LEU A 139 -11.97 23.35 -45.36
CA LEU A 139 -12.19 24.62 -46.05
C LEU A 139 -10.88 25.18 -46.64
N ALA A 140 -9.78 25.15 -45.88
CA ALA A 140 -8.47 25.57 -46.37
C ALA A 140 -8.00 24.76 -47.58
N LEU A 141 -8.22 23.43 -47.57
CA LEU A 141 -7.93 22.55 -48.71
C LEU A 141 -8.79 22.89 -49.94
N ALA A 142 -10.10 23.14 -49.74
CA ALA A 142 -11.00 23.50 -50.82
C ALA A 142 -10.60 24.85 -51.45
N ILE A 143 -10.34 25.87 -50.63
CA ILE A 143 -9.87 27.18 -51.09
C ILE A 143 -8.56 27.05 -51.84
N GLY A 144 -7.58 26.33 -51.28
CA GLY A 144 -6.28 26.10 -51.91
C GLY A 144 -6.39 25.42 -53.28
N GLY A 145 -7.24 24.39 -53.40
CA GLY A 145 -7.50 23.71 -54.68
C GLY A 145 -8.17 24.60 -55.74
N ILE A 146 -9.10 25.47 -55.33
CA ILE A 146 -9.74 26.45 -56.21
C ILE A 146 -8.71 27.47 -56.70
N VAL A 147 -7.92 28.05 -55.78
CA VAL A 147 -6.89 29.05 -56.11
C VAL A 147 -5.81 28.46 -57.02
N ALA A 148 -5.43 27.20 -56.81
CA ALA A 148 -4.46 26.49 -57.64
C ALA A 148 -5.03 26.01 -58.99
N GLY A 149 -6.32 26.23 -59.27
CA GLY A 149 -6.94 25.87 -60.54
C GLY A 149 -7.00 24.35 -60.79
N TYR A 150 -7.25 23.56 -59.74
CA TYR A 150 -7.23 22.10 -59.84
C TYR A 150 -8.22 21.56 -60.88
N PRO A 151 -7.78 20.69 -61.82
CA PRO A 151 -8.68 20.03 -62.73
C PRO A 151 -9.62 19.07 -61.97
N GLY A 152 -10.78 18.73 -62.54
CA GLY A 152 -11.80 17.87 -61.90
C GLY A 152 -11.23 16.60 -61.26
N GLN A 153 -10.33 15.89 -61.96
CA GLN A 153 -9.67 14.68 -61.47
C GLN A 153 -8.75 14.88 -60.26
N ALA A 154 -8.23 16.10 -60.01
CA ALA A 154 -7.39 16.39 -58.86
C ALA A 154 -8.19 16.46 -57.54
N TRP A 155 -9.50 16.73 -57.61
CA TRP A 155 -10.38 16.75 -56.43
C TRP A 155 -10.51 15.37 -55.77
N ALA A 156 -10.31 14.28 -56.51
CA ALA A 156 -10.24 12.94 -55.94
C ALA A 156 -9.08 12.80 -54.94
N ARG A 157 -7.93 13.44 -55.21
CA ARG A 157 -6.78 13.46 -54.29
C ARG A 157 -7.07 14.30 -53.04
N VAL A 158 -7.74 15.44 -53.21
CA VAL A 158 -8.18 16.28 -52.07
C VAL A 158 -9.15 15.51 -51.18
N ALA A 159 -10.12 14.79 -51.76
CA ALA A 159 -11.04 13.94 -51.01
C ALA A 159 -10.31 12.81 -50.26
N ALA A 160 -9.35 12.14 -50.90
CA ALA A 160 -8.52 11.12 -50.24
C ALA A 160 -7.69 11.71 -49.08
N TRP A 161 -7.17 12.93 -49.26
CA TRP A 161 -6.42 13.63 -48.22
C TRP A 161 -7.31 14.00 -47.03
N ILE A 162 -8.52 14.51 -47.27
CA ILE A 162 -9.52 14.77 -46.22
C ILE A 162 -9.86 13.48 -45.45
N ALA A 163 -10.04 12.37 -46.16
CA ALA A 163 -10.30 11.08 -45.53
C ALA A 163 -9.13 10.62 -44.64
N ALA A 164 -7.89 10.84 -45.07
CA ALA A 164 -6.70 10.56 -44.26
C ALA A 164 -6.65 11.43 -42.99
N LEU A 165 -6.97 12.73 -43.09
CA LEU A 165 -7.04 13.63 -41.93
C LEU A 165 -8.12 13.22 -40.94
N LEU A 166 -9.29 12.81 -41.44
CA LEU A 166 -10.37 12.29 -40.61
C LEU A 166 -9.94 11.01 -39.88
N ALA A 167 -9.29 10.07 -40.59
CA ALA A 167 -8.77 8.84 -39.98
C ALA A 167 -7.72 9.14 -38.89
N CYS A 168 -6.83 10.09 -39.12
CA CYS A 168 -5.85 10.54 -38.13
C CYS A 168 -6.53 11.16 -36.88
N GLN A 169 -7.54 12.01 -37.06
CA GLN A 169 -8.28 12.58 -35.93
C GLN A 169 -9.03 11.51 -35.14
N LEU A 170 -9.70 10.58 -35.83
CA LEU A 170 -10.40 9.47 -35.19
C LEU A 170 -9.43 8.59 -34.39
N ALA A 171 -8.26 8.28 -34.94
CA ALA A 171 -7.23 7.56 -34.21
C ALA A 171 -6.79 8.29 -32.93
N GLY A 172 -6.66 9.62 -32.97
CA GLY A 172 -6.42 10.45 -31.79
C GLY A 172 -7.57 10.35 -30.76
N ALA A 173 -8.81 10.47 -31.21
CA ALA A 173 -10.00 10.42 -30.36
C ALA A 173 -10.19 9.04 -29.69
N THR A 174 -10.00 7.96 -30.45
CA THR A 174 -10.02 6.58 -29.93
C THR A 174 -8.95 6.39 -28.87
N ARG A 175 -7.73 6.91 -29.08
CA ARG A 175 -6.65 6.85 -28.08
C ARG A 175 -7.04 7.57 -26.79
N ARG A 176 -7.67 8.74 -26.88
CA ARG A 176 -8.19 9.43 -25.69
C ARG A 176 -9.21 8.58 -24.96
N SER A 177 -10.19 8.03 -25.69
CA SER A 177 -11.25 7.20 -25.12
C SER A 177 -10.70 5.97 -24.39
N ILE A 178 -9.71 5.29 -24.98
CA ILE A 178 -9.04 4.15 -24.37
C ILE A 178 -8.30 4.58 -23.10
N GLY A 179 -7.57 5.70 -23.15
CA GLY A 179 -6.87 6.25 -21.98
C GLY A 179 -7.81 6.57 -20.82
N THR A 180 -8.96 7.20 -21.09
CA THR A 180 -9.97 7.50 -20.06
C THR A 180 -10.62 6.24 -19.49
N GLN A 181 -10.88 5.23 -20.33
CA GLN A 181 -11.43 3.95 -19.89
C GLN A 181 -10.46 3.19 -18.98
N HIS A 182 -9.16 3.18 -19.30
CA HIS A 182 -8.16 2.56 -18.44
C HIS A 182 -8.05 3.25 -17.08
N ALA A 183 -8.07 4.59 -17.05
CA ALA A 183 -8.05 5.34 -15.80
C ALA A 183 -9.28 5.03 -14.93
N GLN A 184 -10.48 4.95 -15.53
CA GLN A 184 -11.70 4.56 -14.84
C GLN A 184 -11.65 3.10 -14.34
N ALA A 185 -11.12 2.18 -15.14
CA ALA A 185 -10.96 0.78 -14.76
C ALA A 185 -9.98 0.61 -13.59
N GLU A 186 -8.85 1.34 -13.60
CA GLU A 186 -7.91 1.34 -12.47
C GLU A 186 -8.57 1.87 -11.20
N GLN A 187 -9.38 2.94 -11.29
CA GLN A 187 -10.12 3.48 -10.14
C GLN A 187 -11.14 2.47 -9.58
N LEU A 188 -11.89 1.78 -10.46
CA LEU A 188 -12.84 0.75 -10.05
C LEU A 188 -12.14 -0.43 -9.37
N LEU A 189 -11.01 -0.90 -9.91
CA LEU A 189 -10.23 -1.98 -9.30
C LEU A 189 -9.73 -1.60 -7.89
N LEU A 190 -9.29 -0.37 -7.69
CA LEU A 190 -8.88 0.12 -6.37
C LEU A 190 -10.06 0.21 -5.40
N GLN A 191 -11.23 0.64 -5.87
CA GLN A 191 -12.45 0.65 -5.06
C GLN A 191 -12.88 -0.76 -4.66
N THR A 192 -12.92 -1.70 -5.61
CA THR A 192 -13.28 -3.10 -5.32
C THR A 192 -12.33 -3.74 -4.31
N ARG A 193 -11.02 -3.48 -4.41
CA ARG A 193 -10.04 -3.95 -3.43
C ARG A 193 -10.32 -3.41 -2.03
N ARG A 194 -10.62 -2.11 -1.90
CA ARG A 194 -10.96 -1.50 -0.61
C ARG A 194 -12.21 -2.11 0.01
N VAL A 195 -13.26 -2.28 -0.79
CA VAL A 195 -14.51 -2.93 -0.33
C VAL A 195 -14.21 -4.35 0.14
N HIS A 196 -13.42 -5.12 -0.60
CA HIS A 196 -13.08 -6.49 -0.20
C HIS A 196 -12.26 -6.54 1.10
N GLU A 197 -11.31 -5.63 1.29
CA GLU A 197 -10.55 -5.52 2.55
C GLU A 197 -11.47 -5.14 3.73
N GLU A 198 -12.44 -4.25 3.52
CA GLU A 198 -13.42 -3.87 4.52
C GLU A 198 -14.36 -5.03 4.87
N GLU A 199 -14.85 -5.77 3.87
CA GLU A 199 -15.66 -6.99 4.06
C GLU A 199 -14.91 -8.05 4.86
N GLN A 200 -13.64 -8.30 4.54
CA GLN A 200 -12.80 -9.26 5.29
C GLN A 200 -12.61 -8.83 6.74
N ARG A 201 -12.37 -7.54 6.99
CA ARG A 201 -12.26 -7.00 8.36
C ARG A 201 -13.59 -7.11 9.12
N ALA A 202 -14.69 -6.78 8.47
CA ALA A 202 -16.02 -6.88 9.06
C ALA A 202 -16.37 -8.34 9.39
N ALA A 203 -16.08 -9.28 8.48
CA ALA A 203 -16.26 -10.71 8.70
C ALA A 203 -15.41 -11.22 9.88
N ALA A 204 -14.13 -10.83 9.96
CA ALA A 204 -13.25 -11.19 11.07
C ALA A 204 -13.75 -10.64 12.42
N LEU A 205 -14.26 -9.39 12.45
CA LEU A 205 -14.83 -8.79 13.66
C LEU A 205 -16.15 -9.45 14.07
N ALA A 206 -17.01 -9.77 13.10
CA ALA A 206 -18.26 -10.49 13.33
C ALA A 206 -17.97 -11.87 13.93
N GLU A 207 -16.97 -12.58 13.41
CA GLU A 207 -16.55 -13.88 13.91
C GLU A 207 -15.97 -13.78 15.33
N ARG A 208 -15.10 -12.80 15.60
CA ARG A 208 -14.59 -12.55 16.97
C ARG A 208 -15.71 -12.30 17.97
N THR A 209 -16.73 -11.54 17.56
CA THR A 209 -17.88 -11.25 18.42
C THR A 209 -18.75 -12.49 18.62
N ARG A 210 -18.93 -13.31 17.58
CA ARG A 210 -19.64 -14.60 17.67
C ARG A 210 -18.96 -15.51 18.69
N VAL A 211 -17.65 -15.71 18.59
CA VAL A 211 -16.92 -16.58 19.52
C VAL A 211 -16.87 -15.98 20.94
N ALA A 212 -16.76 -14.66 21.09
CA ALA A 212 -16.83 -14.03 22.40
C ALA A 212 -18.16 -14.29 23.13
N ARG A 213 -19.28 -14.29 22.39
CA ARG A 213 -20.59 -14.69 22.94
C ARG A 213 -20.62 -16.17 23.31
N GLU A 214 -20.12 -17.03 22.43
CA GLU A 214 -20.04 -18.48 22.69
C GLU A 214 -19.23 -18.78 23.97
N ILE A 215 -18.09 -18.11 24.17
CA ILE A 215 -17.31 -18.17 25.42
C ILE A 215 -18.12 -17.66 26.61
N HIS A 216 -18.79 -16.52 26.48
CA HIS A 216 -19.60 -15.94 27.55
C HIS A 216 -20.73 -16.88 27.97
N ASP A 217 -21.39 -17.53 27.03
CA ASP A 217 -22.49 -18.47 27.29
C ASP A 217 -21.98 -19.72 28.03
N VAL A 218 -20.84 -20.29 27.59
CA VAL A 218 -20.20 -21.44 28.29
C VAL A 218 -19.79 -21.05 29.71
N LEU A 219 -19.23 -19.86 29.91
CA LEU A 219 -18.86 -19.35 31.22
C LEU A 219 -20.08 -19.11 32.11
N ALA A 220 -21.12 -18.46 31.60
CA ALA A 220 -22.35 -18.20 32.34
C ALA A 220 -23.03 -19.51 32.78
N GLN A 221 -23.11 -20.49 31.88
CA GLN A 221 -23.68 -21.81 32.17
C GLN A 221 -22.90 -22.56 33.26
N SER A 222 -21.57 -22.60 33.13
CA SER A 222 -20.70 -23.33 34.07
C SER A 222 -20.66 -22.67 35.45
N LEU A 223 -20.56 -21.33 35.53
CA LEU A 223 -20.58 -20.58 36.78
C LEU A 223 -21.95 -20.65 37.47
N GLY A 224 -23.04 -20.57 36.71
CA GLY A 224 -24.40 -20.74 37.25
C GLY A 224 -24.61 -22.15 37.83
N ALA A 225 -24.17 -23.19 37.12
CA ALA A 225 -24.25 -24.56 37.63
C ALA A 225 -23.37 -24.78 38.88
N LEU A 226 -22.19 -24.14 38.93
CA LEU A 226 -21.30 -24.13 40.10
C LEU A 226 -21.96 -23.49 41.32
N ALA A 227 -22.53 -22.29 41.16
CA ALA A 227 -23.23 -21.59 42.24
C ALA A 227 -24.35 -22.45 42.83
N VAL A 228 -25.19 -23.05 41.97
CA VAL A 228 -26.26 -23.95 42.42
C VAL A 228 -25.72 -25.18 43.16
N GLN A 229 -24.62 -25.80 42.71
CA GLN A 229 -24.04 -26.92 43.47
C GLN A 229 -23.50 -26.49 44.84
N LEU A 230 -22.93 -25.29 44.95
CA LEU A 230 -22.41 -24.76 46.20
C LEU A 230 -23.54 -24.39 47.17
N ASP A 231 -24.61 -23.75 46.69
CA ASP A 231 -25.81 -23.44 47.50
C ASP A 231 -26.46 -24.73 48.04
N VAL A 232 -26.57 -25.76 47.19
CA VAL A 232 -27.08 -27.08 47.62
C VAL A 232 -26.14 -27.70 48.66
N THR A 233 -24.82 -27.58 48.48
CA THR A 233 -23.84 -28.07 49.46
C THR A 233 -24.02 -27.38 50.81
N ASP A 234 -24.17 -26.06 50.82
CA ASP A 234 -24.39 -25.28 52.05
C ASP A 234 -25.68 -25.70 52.77
N SER A 235 -26.77 -25.88 52.01
CA SER A 235 -28.05 -26.35 52.58
C SER A 235 -27.99 -27.76 53.19
N LEU A 236 -27.17 -28.66 52.63
CA LEU A 236 -26.99 -30.02 53.14
C LEU A 236 -26.13 -30.06 54.41
N LEU A 237 -25.17 -29.14 54.53
CA LEU A 237 -24.31 -28.99 55.71
C LEU A 237 -25.02 -28.30 56.87
N THR A 238 -26.00 -27.44 56.60
CA THR A 238 -26.79 -26.72 57.61
C THR A 238 -28.10 -27.41 58.01
N ALA A 239 -28.47 -28.51 57.35
CA ALA A 239 -29.62 -29.33 57.73
C ALA A 239 -29.42 -30.01 59.10
N ASP A 240 -30.52 -30.35 59.79
CA ASP A 240 -30.50 -31.11 61.04
C ASP A 240 -31.27 -32.44 60.88
N PRO A 241 -30.59 -33.61 60.88
CA PRO A 241 -29.13 -33.78 60.98
C PRO A 241 -28.40 -33.44 59.67
N PRO A 242 -27.11 -33.04 59.73
CA PRO A 242 -26.33 -32.66 58.55
C PRO A 242 -26.04 -33.87 57.64
N ARG A 243 -26.17 -33.67 56.33
CA ARG A 243 -26.00 -34.71 55.30
C ARG A 243 -24.62 -34.61 54.64
N THR A 244 -23.57 -34.85 55.44
CA THR A 244 -22.18 -34.59 55.06
C THR A 244 -21.69 -35.39 53.86
N GLU A 245 -22.08 -36.66 53.72
CA GLU A 245 -21.67 -37.50 52.57
C GLU A 245 -22.21 -36.95 51.24
N GLU A 246 -23.48 -36.53 51.21
CA GLU A 246 -24.08 -35.92 50.02
C GLU A 246 -23.47 -34.56 49.69
N ALA A 247 -23.11 -33.77 50.71
CA ALA A 247 -22.39 -32.50 50.52
C ALA A 247 -21.02 -32.72 49.85
N VAL A 248 -20.26 -33.75 50.24
CA VAL A 248 -18.98 -34.10 49.61
C VAL A 248 -19.17 -34.50 48.14
N GLU A 249 -20.22 -35.27 47.81
CA GLU A 249 -20.53 -35.62 46.42
C GLU A 249 -20.83 -34.38 45.57
N ARG A 250 -21.55 -33.40 46.12
CA ARG A 250 -21.85 -32.11 45.46
C ARG A 250 -20.60 -31.28 45.21
N VAL A 251 -19.66 -31.24 46.16
CA VAL A 251 -18.35 -30.59 45.97
C VAL A 251 -17.55 -31.25 44.83
N HIS A 252 -17.53 -32.59 44.77
CA HIS A 252 -16.88 -33.29 43.65
C HIS A 252 -17.54 -32.99 42.30
N LYS A 253 -18.87 -32.86 42.27
CA LYS A 253 -19.61 -32.48 41.06
C LYS A 253 -19.32 -31.03 40.64
N ALA A 254 -19.29 -30.10 41.59
CA ALA A 254 -18.90 -28.71 41.36
C ALA A 254 -17.47 -28.60 40.79
N ARG A 255 -16.52 -29.38 41.34
CA ARG A 255 -15.14 -29.44 40.84
C ARG A 255 -15.07 -29.92 39.39
N ARG A 256 -15.84 -30.95 39.01
CA ARG A 256 -15.90 -31.43 37.62
C ARG A 256 -16.43 -30.36 36.68
N ILE A 257 -17.55 -29.71 37.04
CA ILE A 257 -18.14 -28.59 36.26
C ILE A 257 -17.11 -27.47 36.04
N ALA A 258 -16.34 -27.11 37.07
CA ALA A 258 -15.29 -26.10 36.97
C ALA A 258 -14.19 -26.50 35.98
N VAL A 259 -13.68 -27.73 36.08
CA VAL A 259 -12.59 -28.24 35.22
C VAL A 259 -13.05 -28.34 33.76
N ASP A 260 -14.25 -28.89 33.53
CA ASP A 260 -14.80 -29.07 32.20
C ASP A 260 -15.09 -27.71 31.54
N GLY A 261 -15.72 -26.77 32.27
CA GLY A 261 -15.99 -25.41 31.78
C GLY A 261 -14.71 -24.62 31.46
N LEU A 262 -13.66 -24.78 32.27
CA LEU A 262 -12.36 -24.15 32.01
C LEU A 262 -11.68 -24.75 30.77
N THR A 263 -11.79 -26.07 30.57
CA THR A 263 -11.23 -26.78 29.42
C THR A 263 -11.91 -26.36 28.12
N GLU A 264 -13.24 -26.25 28.14
CA GLU A 264 -14.02 -25.84 26.98
C GLU A 264 -13.79 -24.36 26.62
N THR A 265 -13.72 -23.49 27.62
CA THR A 265 -13.35 -22.08 27.44
C THR A 265 -11.95 -21.94 26.82
N ARG A 266 -10.98 -22.74 27.29
CA ARG A 266 -9.61 -22.74 26.72
C ARG A 266 -9.59 -23.21 25.26
N ARG A 267 -10.38 -24.24 24.91
CA ARG A 267 -10.53 -24.68 23.50
C ARG A 267 -11.12 -23.57 22.63
N ALA A 268 -12.20 -22.92 23.07
CA ALA A 268 -12.83 -21.82 22.33
C ALA A 268 -11.86 -20.63 22.14
N ILE A 269 -11.05 -20.30 23.15
CA ILE A 269 -10.00 -19.27 23.05
C ILE A 269 -8.85 -19.70 22.13
N ALA A 270 -8.48 -20.98 22.12
CA ALA A 270 -7.42 -21.48 21.23
C ALA A 270 -7.81 -21.34 19.74
N VAL A 271 -9.08 -21.57 19.39
CA VAL A 271 -9.61 -21.34 18.04
C VAL A 271 -9.48 -19.88 17.61
N LEU A 272 -9.75 -18.92 18.52
CA LEU A 272 -9.55 -17.49 18.27
C LEU A 272 -8.08 -17.07 18.11
N ARG A 273 -7.14 -17.90 18.58
CA ARG A 273 -5.70 -17.59 18.60
C ARG A 273 -4.93 -18.24 17.47
N ALA A 274 -5.57 -19.02 16.60
CA ALA A 274 -4.93 -19.64 15.43
C ALA A 274 -4.30 -18.62 14.46
N ASP A 275 -4.75 -17.36 14.49
CA ASP A 275 -4.16 -16.25 13.73
C ASP A 275 -3.02 -15.51 14.47
N THR A 276 -2.58 -15.99 15.64
CA THR A 276 -1.42 -15.40 16.34
C THR A 276 -0.14 -15.89 15.68
N PRO A 277 0.75 -15.00 15.22
CA PRO A 277 2.00 -15.41 14.59
C PRO A 277 2.84 -16.26 15.57
N PRO A 278 3.60 -17.25 15.09
CA PRO A 278 4.54 -18.03 15.89
C PRO A 278 5.39 -17.14 16.81
N LEU A 279 5.74 -17.63 18.00
CA LEU A 279 6.49 -16.84 19.00
C LEU A 279 7.71 -16.09 18.43
N PRO A 280 8.57 -16.69 17.56
CA PRO A 280 9.68 -15.96 16.96
C PRO A 280 9.26 -14.75 16.12
N GLU A 281 8.17 -14.86 15.36
CA GLU A 281 7.63 -13.78 14.54
C GLU A 281 7.02 -12.68 15.43
N ALA A 282 6.30 -13.06 16.48
CA ALA A 282 5.76 -12.12 17.46
C ALA A 282 6.87 -11.35 18.21
N LEU A 283 7.96 -12.02 18.58
CA LEU A 283 9.12 -11.39 19.21
C LEU A 283 9.87 -10.48 18.23
N ALA A 284 10.04 -10.89 16.98
CA ALA A 284 10.66 -10.07 15.95
C ALA A 284 9.86 -8.77 15.71
N ALA A 285 8.53 -8.85 15.67
CA ALA A 285 7.65 -7.69 15.56
C ALA A 285 7.80 -6.75 16.77
N LEU A 286 7.77 -7.28 18.00
CA LEU A 286 7.96 -6.46 19.21
C LEU A 286 9.30 -5.73 19.25
N VAL A 287 10.38 -6.38 18.81
CA VAL A 287 11.71 -5.75 18.74
C VAL A 287 11.76 -4.70 17.64
N HIS A 288 11.09 -4.93 16.50
CA HIS A 288 10.94 -3.95 15.43
C HIS A 288 10.20 -2.69 15.89
N ASP A 289 9.09 -2.86 16.60
CA ASP A 289 8.29 -1.75 17.14
C ASP A 289 9.12 -0.94 18.14
N HIS A 290 9.80 -1.62 19.07
CA HIS A 290 10.67 -0.95 20.05
C HIS A 290 11.78 -0.11 19.38
N ARG A 291 12.40 -0.63 18.32
CA ARG A 291 13.42 0.10 17.55
C ARG A 291 12.84 1.36 16.90
N THR A 292 11.63 1.26 16.38
CA THR A 292 10.93 2.38 15.72
C THR A 292 10.56 3.47 16.72
N ASP A 293 10.07 3.08 17.90
CA ASP A 293 9.59 4.02 18.92
C ASP A 293 10.71 4.68 19.71
N SER A 294 11.78 3.94 20.03
CA SER A 294 12.89 4.43 20.86
C SER A 294 14.02 5.09 20.06
N GLY A 295 14.12 4.78 18.75
CA GLY A 295 15.26 5.15 17.91
C GLY A 295 16.57 4.44 18.26
N ALA A 296 16.59 3.57 19.27
CA ALA A 296 17.76 2.83 19.72
C ALA A 296 17.95 1.52 18.92
N PRO A 297 19.19 1.05 18.70
CA PRO A 297 19.44 -0.24 18.08
C PRO A 297 18.81 -1.38 18.88
N ALA A 298 18.00 -2.21 18.23
CA ALA A 298 17.43 -3.40 18.83
C ALA A 298 17.50 -4.59 17.87
N THR A 299 17.94 -5.75 18.37
CA THR A 299 18.14 -6.98 17.60
C THR A 299 17.41 -8.17 18.21
N PHE A 300 16.86 -9.03 17.35
CA PHE A 300 16.24 -10.30 17.74
C PHE A 300 16.99 -11.46 17.06
N THR A 301 17.37 -12.47 17.83
CA THR A 301 18.05 -13.67 17.31
C THR A 301 17.43 -14.94 17.87
N PRO A 302 16.74 -15.76 17.06
CA PRO A 302 16.42 -17.13 17.43
C PRO A 302 17.66 -18.02 17.29
N VAL A 303 17.92 -18.87 18.28
CA VAL A 303 19.07 -19.80 18.34
C VAL A 303 18.54 -21.23 18.55
N GLY A 304 19.13 -22.19 17.86
CA GLY A 304 18.67 -23.59 17.86
C GLY A 304 17.61 -23.89 16.79
N THR A 305 16.98 -25.06 16.89
CA THR A 305 15.92 -25.47 15.95
C THR A 305 14.55 -25.05 16.52
N PRO A 306 13.79 -24.16 15.83
CA PRO A 306 12.47 -23.78 16.29
C PRO A 306 11.54 -24.99 16.41
N ARG A 307 10.83 -25.08 17.53
CA ARG A 307 9.77 -26.07 17.76
C ARG A 307 8.48 -25.36 18.21
N ALA A 308 7.35 -26.02 17.94
CA ALA A 308 6.06 -25.58 18.46
C ALA A 308 6.07 -25.72 19.99
N LEU A 309 5.68 -24.64 20.68
CA LEU A 309 5.53 -24.60 22.13
C LEU A 309 4.06 -24.69 22.49
N GLU A 310 3.77 -25.16 23.70
CA GLU A 310 2.42 -25.04 24.23
C GLU A 310 1.97 -23.56 24.24
N PRO A 311 0.70 -23.25 23.90
CA PRO A 311 0.24 -21.87 23.78
C PRO A 311 0.49 -21.01 25.02
N ASP A 312 0.33 -21.59 26.21
CA ASP A 312 0.53 -20.90 27.49
C ASP A 312 2.00 -20.57 27.75
N VAL A 313 2.92 -21.45 27.34
CA VAL A 313 4.37 -21.23 27.39
C VAL A 313 4.77 -20.09 26.45
N GLY A 314 4.28 -20.13 25.20
CA GLY A 314 4.53 -19.08 24.22
C GLY A 314 4.03 -17.71 24.69
N LEU A 315 2.83 -17.64 25.27
CA LEU A 315 2.27 -16.41 25.79
C LEU A 315 3.03 -15.89 27.01
N ALA A 316 3.46 -16.76 27.93
CA ALA A 316 4.25 -16.37 29.08
C ALA A 316 5.57 -15.73 28.65
N LEU A 317 6.28 -16.32 27.69
CA LEU A 317 7.52 -15.76 27.12
C LEU A 317 7.28 -14.43 26.40
N LEU A 318 6.21 -14.33 25.60
CA LEU A 318 5.86 -13.09 24.90
C LEU A 318 5.59 -11.94 25.88
N ARG A 319 4.87 -12.21 26.98
CA ARG A 319 4.60 -11.21 28.03
C ARG A 319 5.86 -10.78 28.77
N VAL A 320 6.80 -11.70 28.99
CA VAL A 320 8.11 -11.37 29.57
C VAL A 320 8.89 -10.44 28.65
N ALA A 321 8.89 -10.70 27.34
CA ALA A 321 9.55 -9.83 26.36
C ALA A 321 8.93 -8.42 26.35
N GLN A 322 7.60 -8.32 26.29
CA GLN A 322 6.88 -7.04 26.30
C GLN A 322 7.23 -6.18 27.52
N GLU A 323 7.13 -6.76 28.71
CA GLU A 323 7.41 -6.06 29.96
C GLU A 323 8.90 -5.69 30.06
N SER A 324 9.81 -6.55 29.58
CA SER A 324 11.24 -6.25 29.55
C SER A 324 11.58 -5.09 28.59
N LEU A 325 10.98 -5.05 27.40
CA LEU A 325 11.12 -3.96 26.44
C LEU A 325 10.53 -2.65 26.97
N ALA A 326 9.37 -2.71 27.64
CA ALA A 326 8.77 -1.55 28.29
C ALA A 326 9.65 -1.00 29.42
N ASN A 327 10.28 -1.88 30.19
CA ASN A 327 11.22 -1.49 31.24
C ASN A 327 12.50 -0.90 30.64
N ALA A 328 13.03 -1.45 29.54
CA ALA A 328 14.15 -0.86 28.82
C ALA A 328 13.82 0.54 28.29
N ALA A 329 12.63 0.76 27.72
CA ALA A 329 12.19 2.07 27.25
C ALA A 329 12.08 3.13 28.37
N LYS A 330 11.87 2.70 29.62
CA LYS A 330 11.79 3.59 30.79
C LYS A 330 13.16 3.84 31.42
N HIS A 331 13.98 2.80 31.54
CA HIS A 331 15.19 2.82 32.38
C HIS A 331 16.50 2.77 31.60
N ALA A 332 16.47 2.36 30.33
CA ALA A 332 17.63 2.16 29.46
C ALA A 332 17.47 2.89 28.11
N ARG A 333 16.91 4.10 28.13
CA ARG A 333 16.68 4.90 26.93
C ARG A 333 17.96 5.11 26.14
N GLY A 334 17.91 4.84 24.84
CA GLY A 334 19.06 4.98 23.95
C GLY A 334 20.17 3.96 24.16
N GLN A 335 19.94 2.85 24.89
CA GLN A 335 20.89 1.75 24.98
C GLN A 335 20.56 0.68 23.93
N GLU A 336 21.59 -0.01 23.42
CA GLU A 336 21.38 -1.14 22.51
C GLU A 336 20.65 -2.28 23.21
N LEU A 337 19.68 -2.89 22.54
CA LEU A 337 18.88 -3.97 23.09
C LEU A 337 19.04 -5.25 22.27
N THR A 338 19.30 -6.37 22.94
CA THR A 338 19.41 -7.70 22.32
C THR A 338 18.38 -8.63 22.92
N VAL A 339 17.55 -9.24 22.07
CA VAL A 339 16.60 -10.30 22.46
C VAL A 339 17.04 -11.62 21.81
N THR A 340 17.23 -12.65 22.63
CA THR A 340 17.62 -13.99 22.16
C THR A 340 16.60 -15.00 22.63
N LEU A 341 16.10 -15.83 21.71
CA LEU A 341 15.25 -16.98 22.01
C LEU A 341 16.02 -18.25 21.68
N ASP A 342 16.45 -18.99 22.70
CA ASP A 342 17.26 -20.19 22.57
C ASP A 342 16.42 -21.46 22.81
N TYR A 343 16.38 -22.33 21.80
CA TYR A 343 15.72 -23.62 21.84
C TYR A 343 16.73 -24.70 22.26
N GLU A 344 16.84 -24.92 23.57
CA GLU A 344 17.67 -25.99 24.13
C GLU A 344 16.93 -27.34 24.10
N LYS A 345 17.67 -28.42 24.36
CA LYS A 345 17.13 -29.79 24.33
C LYS A 345 15.88 -29.93 25.19
N ASP A 346 15.96 -29.55 26.47
CA ASP A 346 14.92 -29.79 27.48
C ASP A 346 14.22 -28.51 27.99
N GLN A 347 14.60 -27.34 27.48
CA GLN A 347 14.00 -26.06 27.87
C GLN A 347 14.05 -25.02 26.75
N VAL A 348 13.25 -23.97 26.87
CA VAL A 348 13.36 -22.76 26.06
C VAL A 348 13.78 -21.60 26.93
N ARG A 349 14.73 -20.80 26.44
CA ARG A 349 15.30 -19.68 27.17
C ARG A 349 15.14 -18.39 26.38
N LEU A 350 14.41 -17.43 26.97
CA LEU A 350 14.33 -16.07 26.46
C LEU A 350 15.28 -15.19 27.26
N THR A 351 16.17 -14.47 26.59
CA THR A 351 17.08 -13.49 27.21
C THR A 351 16.85 -12.12 26.57
N VAL A 352 16.61 -11.11 27.39
CA VAL A 352 16.56 -9.69 27.00
C VAL A 352 17.72 -8.99 27.70
N LEU A 353 18.63 -8.42 26.92
CA LEU A 353 19.80 -7.69 27.40
C LEU A 353 19.73 -6.25 26.90
N SER A 354 19.69 -5.30 27.84
CA SER A 354 19.93 -3.89 27.57
C SER A 354 21.40 -3.61 27.82
N GLY A 355 22.09 -2.97 26.87
CA GLY A 355 23.52 -2.67 26.90
C GLY A 355 23.95 -1.80 28.08
N PRO A 356 25.25 -1.53 28.26
CA PRO A 356 25.69 -0.60 29.29
C PRO A 356 25.25 0.83 28.97
N ALA A 357 25.17 1.68 30.01
CA ALA A 357 24.93 3.12 29.86
C ALA A 357 25.86 3.74 28.82
N GLY A 358 25.32 4.50 27.87
CA GLY A 358 26.08 5.14 26.78
C GLY A 358 26.35 4.28 25.54
N SER A 359 25.96 3.00 25.52
CA SER A 359 26.16 2.10 24.36
C SER A 359 25.42 2.50 23.08
N GLY A 360 24.38 3.34 23.16
CA GLY A 360 23.64 3.84 21.99
C GLY A 360 23.42 5.37 22.00
N GLY A 361 24.26 6.13 22.72
CA GLY A 361 24.28 7.60 22.66
C GLY A 361 23.24 8.35 23.52
N GLY A 362 22.47 7.67 24.38
CA GLY A 362 21.50 8.29 25.30
C GLY A 362 21.97 8.43 26.75
N GLU A 363 21.40 9.40 27.49
CA GLU A 363 21.59 9.56 28.95
C GLU A 363 20.94 8.41 29.72
N ALA A 364 21.73 7.73 30.57
CA ALA A 364 21.25 6.63 31.39
C ALA A 364 20.53 7.12 32.64
N GLY A 365 19.32 6.61 32.90
CA GLY A 365 18.68 6.71 34.21
C GLY A 365 19.32 5.75 35.22
N PRO A 366 19.14 5.95 36.54
CA PRO A 366 19.67 5.05 37.56
C PRO A 366 19.11 3.63 37.40
N TRP A 367 19.97 2.61 37.48
CA TRP A 367 19.54 1.21 37.55
C TRP A 367 18.68 0.99 38.82
N PRO A 368 17.58 0.22 38.74
CA PRO A 368 16.82 -0.14 39.93
C PRO A 368 17.71 -0.89 40.92
N ARG A 369 17.78 -0.41 42.17
CA ARG A 369 18.49 -1.11 43.25
C ARG A 369 17.77 -2.42 43.54
N VAL A 370 18.48 -3.54 43.38
CA VAL A 370 18.00 -4.85 43.87
C VAL A 370 18.33 -4.94 45.36
N ALA A 371 17.38 -4.58 46.20
CA ALA A 371 17.34 -4.98 47.61
C ALA A 371 15.91 -4.81 48.14
N GLY A 372 15.34 -5.90 48.67
CA GLY A 372 14.25 -5.88 49.63
C GLY A 372 12.99 -5.07 49.28
N MET A 373 11.96 -5.80 48.84
CA MET A 373 10.53 -5.47 49.04
C MET A 373 9.89 -4.21 48.43
N ASP A 374 10.60 -3.24 47.84
CA ASP A 374 9.96 -1.99 47.36
C ASP A 374 10.26 -1.59 45.89
N GLY A 375 10.44 -2.56 44.97
CA GLY A 375 10.83 -2.27 43.57
C GLY A 375 10.10 -3.10 42.49
N GLY A 376 9.00 -2.55 41.95
CA GLY A 376 8.49 -2.82 40.60
C GLY A 376 7.55 -4.03 40.41
N TYR A 377 6.24 -3.79 40.38
CA TYR A 377 5.18 -4.77 40.06
C TYR A 377 5.44 -5.61 38.79
N GLY A 378 6.19 -5.09 37.82
CA GLY A 378 6.50 -5.79 36.56
C GLY A 378 7.34 -7.06 36.72
N LEU A 379 8.41 -7.03 37.54
CA LEU A 379 9.29 -8.20 37.74
C LEU A 379 8.61 -9.30 38.56
N ALA A 380 7.80 -8.92 39.56
CA ALA A 380 7.01 -9.86 40.35
C ALA A 380 5.97 -10.58 39.46
N GLY A 381 5.20 -9.82 38.68
CA GLY A 381 4.19 -10.39 37.78
C GLY A 381 4.79 -11.26 36.65
N MET A 382 5.98 -10.93 36.16
CA MET A 382 6.71 -11.82 35.22
C MET A 382 7.10 -13.15 35.87
N ARG A 383 7.57 -13.12 37.13
CA ARG A 383 7.97 -14.32 37.86
C ARG A 383 6.78 -15.22 38.17
N GLU A 384 5.70 -14.65 38.67
CA GLU A 384 4.45 -15.39 38.96
C GLU A 384 3.92 -16.09 37.70
N ARG A 385 3.90 -15.40 36.57
CA ARG A 385 3.42 -15.96 35.30
C ARG A 385 4.26 -17.13 34.80
N LEU A 386 5.59 -17.05 34.96
CA LEU A 386 6.48 -18.14 34.57
C LEU A 386 6.34 -19.35 35.50
N LEU A 387 6.09 -19.14 36.79
CA LEU A 387 5.85 -20.24 37.72
C LEU A 387 4.60 -21.07 37.35
N LEU A 388 3.56 -20.44 36.80
CA LEU A 388 2.34 -21.13 36.35
C LEU A 388 2.59 -22.12 35.19
N VAL A 389 3.66 -21.93 34.44
CA VAL A 389 4.08 -22.81 33.33
C VAL A 389 5.32 -23.64 33.69
N GLY A 390 5.65 -23.78 34.98
CA GLY A 390 6.80 -24.55 35.45
C GLY A 390 8.17 -23.92 35.17
N GLY A 391 8.20 -22.63 34.83
CA GLY A 391 9.41 -21.88 34.49
C GLY A 391 9.96 -21.00 35.62
N GLY A 392 11.03 -20.26 35.33
CA GLY A 392 11.70 -19.35 36.26
C GLY A 392 12.23 -18.08 35.58
N LEU A 393 12.41 -17.03 36.39
CA LEU A 393 12.91 -15.71 35.97
C LEU A 393 14.13 -15.28 36.78
N THR A 394 15.22 -14.91 36.10
CA THR A 394 16.36 -14.22 36.68
C THR A 394 16.50 -12.83 36.05
N ALA A 395 16.71 -11.80 36.86
CA ALA A 395 16.89 -10.43 36.39
C ALA A 395 17.94 -9.71 37.23
N GLY A 396 18.83 -8.95 36.59
CA GLY A 396 19.84 -8.17 37.30
C GLY A 396 20.92 -7.56 36.41
N PRO A 397 21.82 -6.76 37.00
CA PRO A 397 22.94 -6.15 36.29
C PRO A 397 24.02 -7.18 35.95
N THR A 398 24.67 -6.97 34.81
CA THR A 398 25.76 -7.79 34.27
C THR A 398 26.83 -6.87 33.68
N PRO A 399 28.06 -7.36 33.41
CA PRO A 399 29.09 -6.52 32.77
C PRO A 399 28.67 -5.95 31.41
N GLN A 400 27.71 -6.60 30.74
CA GLN A 400 27.17 -6.21 29.44
C GLN A 400 25.90 -5.34 29.55
N GLY A 401 25.49 -4.95 30.77
CA GLY A 401 24.27 -4.18 31.03
C GLY A 401 23.21 -4.98 31.81
N TRP A 402 21.93 -4.64 31.70
CA TRP A 402 20.86 -5.30 32.46
C TRP A 402 20.25 -6.47 31.71
N ARG A 403 20.20 -7.63 32.37
CA ARG A 403 19.70 -8.87 31.78
C ARG A 403 18.42 -9.30 32.48
N VAL A 404 17.41 -9.64 31.68
CA VAL A 404 16.23 -10.41 32.09
C VAL A 404 16.26 -11.74 31.34
N GLN A 405 16.18 -12.85 32.06
CA GLN A 405 16.22 -14.19 31.50
C GLN A 405 15.07 -15.03 32.06
N ALA A 406 14.26 -15.56 31.15
CA ALA A 406 13.21 -16.53 31.44
C ALA A 406 13.61 -17.91 30.93
N LYS A 407 13.34 -18.94 31.72
CA LYS A 407 13.50 -20.35 31.33
C LYS A 407 12.20 -21.07 31.57
N VAL A 408 11.75 -21.83 30.58
CA VAL A 408 10.53 -22.64 30.63
C VAL A 408 10.82 -24.04 30.11
N PRO A 409 10.17 -25.09 30.65
CA PRO A 409 10.26 -26.44 30.10
C PRO A 409 9.88 -26.46 28.61
N ALA A 410 10.55 -27.33 27.87
CA ALA A 410 10.38 -27.55 26.44
C ALA A 410 9.04 -28.18 26.06
#